data_AF-A0A829YMN7-F1
#
_entry.id   AF-A0A829YMN7-F1
#
_cell.length_a   1.000
_cell.length_b   1.000
_cell.length_c   1.000
_cell.angle_alpha   90.00
_cell.angle_beta   90.00
_cell.angle_gamma   90.00
#
_symmetry.space_group_name_H-M   'P 1'
#
loop_
_entity.id
_entity.type
_entity.pdbx_description
1 polymer ?
#
loop_
_entity_poly.entity_id
_entity_poly.type
_entity_poly.pdbx_seq_one_letter_code
_entity_poly.pdbx_strand_id
1 'polypeptide(L)'
;MTESVSTERLPSAGVLRRLGAMFYDLLLVVAVLIVLTSLMLPLTGGEAVTVGPYSKWRHGFQLLELVVIIVYFGVPWTRSGQTLGMQAWRLRVEREDGARLGWSDVIKRLAGATVSLVLAFAGYWWIWIDRDKLAWHDRWTRTRVVVLPKRA
;
A
#
# COMPACT_ATOMS: atom_id res chain seq x y z
N MET A 1 8.75 -42.35 -6.15
CA MET A 1 7.52 -41.62 -6.50
C MET A 1 7.48 -40.38 -5.62
N THR A 2 8.12 -39.29 -6.05
CA THR A 2 8.17 -38.02 -5.32
C THR A 2 6.86 -37.29 -5.58
N GLU A 3 6.02 -37.20 -4.55
CA GLU A 3 4.82 -36.35 -4.57
C GLU A 3 5.26 -34.90 -4.80
N SER A 4 5.08 -34.40 -6.03
CA SER A 4 5.19 -32.99 -6.31
C SER A 4 4.07 -32.29 -5.55
N VAL A 5 4.40 -31.70 -4.40
CA VAL A 5 3.52 -30.80 -3.64
C VAL A 5 3.00 -29.76 -4.63
N SER A 6 1.76 -29.93 -5.07
CA SER A 6 1.05 -28.98 -5.90
C SER A 6 0.96 -27.69 -5.08
N THR A 7 1.76 -26.69 -5.43
CA THR A 7 1.63 -25.35 -4.85
C THR A 7 0.25 -24.85 -5.26
N GLU A 8 -0.76 -25.01 -4.38
CA GLU A 8 -2.08 -24.43 -4.59
C GLU A 8 -1.90 -22.93 -4.84
N ARG A 9 -2.04 -22.50 -6.09
CA ARG A 9 -1.97 -21.08 -6.44
C ARG A 9 -3.25 -20.45 -5.93
N LEU A 10 -3.13 -19.68 -4.85
CA LEU A 10 -4.24 -18.88 -4.35
C LEU A 10 -4.81 -17.99 -5.46
N PRO A 11 -6.14 -17.82 -5.53
CA PRO A 11 -6.77 -17.04 -6.59
C PRO A 11 -6.38 -15.57 -6.48
N SER A 12 -6.04 -14.96 -7.62
CA SER A 12 -5.74 -13.53 -7.72
C SER A 12 -6.95 -12.69 -7.31
N ALA A 13 -6.71 -11.64 -6.53
CA ALA A 13 -7.74 -10.75 -6.03
C ALA A 13 -8.37 -9.92 -7.16
N GLY A 14 -9.70 -9.94 -7.23
CA GLY A 14 -10.46 -9.08 -8.15
C GLY A 14 -10.36 -7.59 -7.80
N VAL A 15 -10.58 -6.74 -8.80
CA VAL A 15 -10.45 -5.27 -8.72
C VAL A 15 -11.24 -4.68 -7.55
N LEU A 16 -12.52 -5.07 -7.39
CA LEU A 16 -13.38 -4.50 -6.35
C LEU A 16 -12.85 -4.71 -4.93
N ARG A 17 -12.28 -5.89 -4.64
CA ARG A 17 -11.69 -6.16 -3.31
C ARG A 17 -10.42 -5.34 -3.08
N ARG A 18 -9.62 -5.16 -4.13
CA ARG A 18 -8.42 -4.30 -4.08
C ARG A 18 -8.82 -2.84 -3.83
N LEU A 19 -9.82 -2.33 -4.54
CA LEU A 19 -10.35 -0.97 -4.34
C LEU A 19 -10.93 -0.79 -2.95
N GLY A 20 -11.70 -1.77 -2.45
CA GLY A 20 -12.22 -1.75 -1.08
C GLY A 20 -11.11 -1.70 -0.03
N ALA A 21 -10.07 -2.52 -0.17
CA ALA A 21 -8.91 -2.49 0.72
C ALA A 21 -8.16 -1.15 0.66
N MET A 22 -7.98 -0.58 -0.54
CA MET A 22 -7.37 0.73 -0.72
C MET A 22 -8.18 1.86 -0.08
N PHE A 23 -9.50 1.83 -0.22
CA PHE A 23 -10.38 2.81 0.40
C PHE A 23 -10.26 2.73 1.94
N TYR A 24 -10.23 1.52 2.50
CA TYR A 24 -9.98 1.32 3.92
C TYR A 24 -8.62 1.87 4.36
N ASP A 25 -7.55 1.54 3.64
CA ASP A 25 -6.22 2.03 3.97
C ASP A 25 -6.11 3.56 3.80
N LEU A 26 -6.82 4.16 2.85
CA LEU A 26 -6.89 5.61 2.68
C LEU A 26 -7.48 6.29 3.93
N LEU A 27 -8.62 5.78 4.43
CA LEU A 27 -9.24 6.33 5.64
C LEU A 27 -8.30 6.22 6.85
N LEU A 28 -7.62 5.09 7.00
CA LEU A 28 -6.67 4.86 8.09
C LEU A 28 -5.46 5.78 8.00
N VAL A 29 -4.86 5.94 6.82
CA VAL A 29 -3.74 6.86 6.60
C VAL A 29 -4.15 8.30 6.89
N VAL A 30 -5.31 8.74 6.38
CA VAL A 30 -5.83 10.09 6.65
C VAL A 30 -6.01 10.31 8.16
N ALA A 31 -6.59 9.33 8.87
CA ALA A 31 -6.74 9.42 10.32
C ALA A 31 -5.40 9.54 11.04
N VAL A 32 -4.40 8.74 10.65
CA VAL A 32 -3.04 8.80 11.20
C VAL A 32 -2.39 10.17 10.94
N LEU A 33 -2.53 10.72 9.74
CA LEU A 33 -1.98 12.03 9.38
C LEU A 33 -2.67 13.18 10.14
N ILE A 34 -3.99 13.10 10.36
CA ILE A 34 -4.71 14.08 11.19
C ILE A 34 -4.18 14.05 12.63
N VAL A 35 -4.01 12.87 13.22
CA VAL A 35 -3.46 12.73 14.58
C VAL A 35 -2.04 13.28 14.63
N LEU A 36 -1.18 12.92 13.67
CA LEU A 36 0.19 13.41 13.55
C LEU A 36 0.25 14.94 13.48
N THR A 37 -0.58 15.54 12.63
CA THR A 37 -0.68 17.00 12.46
C THR A 37 -1.15 17.66 13.76
N SER A 38 -2.15 17.07 14.41
CA SER A 38 -2.72 17.59 15.67
C SER A 38 -1.69 17.59 16.81
N LEU A 39 -0.82 16.57 16.87
CA LEU A 39 0.27 16.49 17.85
C LEU A 39 1.37 17.54 17.62
N MET A 40 1.47 18.10 16.41
CA MET A 40 2.45 19.15 16.09
C MET A 40 1.92 20.58 16.37
N LEU A 41 0.60 20.75 16.56
CA LEU A 41 0.01 22.07 16.83
C LEU A 41 0.57 22.77 18.09
N PRO A 42 0.77 22.08 19.24
CA PRO A 42 1.35 22.73 20.41
C PRO A 42 2.80 23.19 20.19
N LEU A 43 3.57 22.45 19.37
CA LEU A 43 4.97 22.76 19.05
C LEU A 43 5.12 23.93 18.06
N THR A 44 4.03 24.25 17.35
CA THR A 44 3.95 25.36 16.40
C THR A 44 3.23 26.58 16.96
N GLY A 45 2.96 26.61 18.28
CA GLY A 45 2.29 27.73 18.93
C GLY A 45 0.80 27.84 18.59
N GLY A 46 0.18 26.75 18.12
CA GLY A 46 -1.22 26.72 17.70
C GLY A 46 -1.45 27.23 16.27
N GLU A 47 -0.40 27.65 15.55
CA GLU A 47 -0.51 27.90 14.13
C GLU A 47 -0.68 26.57 13.39
N ALA A 48 -1.57 26.55 12.39
CA ALA A 48 -1.58 25.45 11.45
C ALA A 48 -0.17 25.29 10.88
N VAL A 49 0.30 24.05 10.70
CA VAL A 49 1.51 23.76 9.91
C VAL A 49 1.20 24.12 8.47
N THR A 50 1.19 25.42 8.17
CA THR A 50 0.72 25.92 6.89
C THR A 50 1.74 25.53 5.84
N VAL A 51 1.23 25.00 4.73
CA VAL A 51 1.96 24.85 3.46
C VAL A 51 2.30 26.20 2.81
N GLY A 52 2.37 27.28 3.59
CA GLY A 52 2.81 28.59 3.13
C GLY A 52 4.31 28.60 2.81
N PRO A 53 4.75 29.45 1.87
CA PRO A 53 6.12 29.45 1.35
C PRO A 53 7.22 29.76 2.40
N TYR A 54 6.85 30.24 3.61
CA TYR A 54 7.79 30.71 4.64
C TYR A 54 7.76 29.93 5.97
N SER A 55 7.07 28.79 6.05
CA SER A 55 7.09 27.98 7.28
C SER A 55 8.43 27.23 7.43
N LYS A 56 9.19 27.52 8.49
CA LYS A 56 10.46 26.85 8.83
C LYS A 56 10.33 25.33 8.93
N TRP A 57 9.13 24.85 9.27
CA TRP A 57 8.85 23.44 9.53
C TRP A 57 8.35 22.67 8.30
N ARG A 58 8.06 23.35 7.19
CA ARG A 58 7.38 22.77 6.02
C ARG A 58 8.07 21.50 5.51
N HIS A 59 9.36 21.57 5.19
CA HIS A 59 10.08 20.45 4.59
C HIS A 59 10.28 19.29 5.58
N GLY A 60 10.53 19.60 6.87
CA GLY A 60 10.65 18.58 7.91
C GLY A 60 9.35 17.85 8.17
N PHE A 61 8.23 18.59 8.20
CA PHE A 61 6.90 18.01 8.41
C PHE A 61 6.45 17.18 7.20
N GLN A 62 6.64 17.66 5.97
CA GLN A 62 6.37 16.88 4.75
C GLN A 62 7.19 15.58 4.70
N LEU A 63 8.46 15.64 5.10
CA LEU A 63 9.30 14.45 5.19
C LEU A 63 8.78 13.48 6.26
N LEU A 64 8.33 13.98 7.40
CA LEU A 64 7.74 13.17 8.47
C LEU A 64 6.44 12.47 8.00
N GLU A 65 5.54 13.19 7.34
CA GLU A 65 4.32 12.62 6.75
C GLU A 65 4.66 11.51 5.74
N LEU A 66 5.63 11.77 4.85
CA LEU A 66 6.10 10.78 3.88
C LEU A 66 6.66 9.53 4.56
N VAL A 67 7.49 9.70 5.60
CA VAL A 67 8.05 8.59 6.38
C VAL A 67 6.92 7.78 7.04
N VAL A 68 5.93 8.45 7.62
CA VAL A 68 4.78 7.78 8.25
C VAL A 68 3.99 6.95 7.23
N ILE A 69 3.75 7.47 6.03
CA ILE A 69 3.11 6.73 4.94
C ILE A 69 3.95 5.50 4.54
N ILE A 70 5.26 5.67 4.34
CA ILE A 70 6.17 4.58 3.98
C ILE A 70 6.16 3.49 5.05
N VAL A 71 6.18 3.88 6.33
CA VAL A 71 6.16 2.94 7.47
C VAL A 71 4.80 2.23 7.57
N TYR A 72 3.68 2.96 7.41
CA TYR A 72 2.33 2.40 7.45
C TYR A 72 2.14 1.27 6.44
N PHE A 73 2.61 1.44 5.21
CA PHE A 73 2.51 0.40 4.18
C PHE A 73 3.65 -0.62 4.22
N GLY A 74 4.88 -0.15 4.44
CA GLY A 74 6.09 -0.97 4.31
C GLY A 74 6.28 -1.99 5.43
N VAL A 75 5.98 -1.62 6.68
CA VAL A 75 6.14 -2.54 7.81
C VAL A 75 5.19 -3.75 7.71
N PRO A 76 3.88 -3.58 7.47
CA PRO A 76 2.98 -4.72 7.34
C PRO A 76 3.29 -5.56 6.08
N TRP A 77 3.67 -4.94 4.96
CA TRP A 77 4.04 -5.70 3.76
C TRP A 77 5.30 -6.55 3.93
N THR A 78 6.33 -6.05 4.61
CA THR A 78 7.56 -6.82 4.87
C THR A 78 7.36 -7.92 5.91
N ARG A 79 6.46 -7.72 6.89
CA ARG A 79 6.22 -8.69 7.97
C ARG A 79 5.18 -9.75 7.62
N SER A 80 3.98 -9.34 7.23
CA SER A 80 2.83 -10.22 6.98
C SER A 80 2.38 -10.25 5.51
N GLY A 81 2.79 -9.28 4.70
CA GLY A 81 2.29 -9.10 3.34
C GLY A 81 0.88 -8.50 3.30
N GLN A 82 0.38 -7.96 4.42
CA GLN A 82 -0.99 -7.42 4.52
C GLN A 82 -1.01 -6.11 5.30
N THR A 83 -1.62 -5.07 4.74
CA THR A 83 -2.06 -3.89 5.50
C THR A 83 -3.35 -4.18 6.26
N LEU A 84 -3.76 -3.27 7.14
CA LEU A 84 -5.04 -3.37 7.85
C LEU A 84 -6.23 -3.42 6.89
N GLY A 85 -6.23 -2.58 5.84
CA GLY A 85 -7.26 -2.64 4.79
C GLY A 85 -7.25 -3.97 4.05
N MET A 86 -6.08 -4.51 3.72
CA MET A 86 -5.98 -5.83 3.09
C MET A 86 -6.50 -6.95 4.00
N GLN A 87 -6.26 -6.89 5.31
CA GLN A 87 -6.77 -7.87 6.26
C GLN A 87 -8.29 -7.92 6.28
N ALA A 88 -8.96 -6.77 6.27
CA ALA A 88 -10.43 -6.69 6.22
C ALA A 88 -11.01 -7.38 4.97
N TRP A 89 -10.26 -7.39 3.86
CA TRP A 89 -10.67 -7.99 2.60
C TRP A 89 -10.03 -9.36 2.31
N ARG A 90 -9.27 -9.92 3.27
CA ARG A 90 -8.52 -11.18 3.17
C ARG A 90 -7.53 -11.18 1.98
N LEU A 91 -6.92 -10.05 1.73
CA LEU A 91 -5.93 -9.87 0.67
C LEU A 91 -4.53 -10.04 1.23
N ARG A 92 -3.64 -10.65 0.47
CA ARG A 92 -2.21 -10.72 0.80
C ARG A 92 -1.37 -10.46 -0.44
N VAL A 93 -0.33 -9.66 -0.27
CA VAL A 93 0.70 -9.49 -1.29
C VAL A 93 1.74 -10.59 -1.11
N GLU A 94 2.03 -11.29 -2.19
CA GLU A 94 3.06 -12.32 -2.23
C GLU A 94 3.94 -12.10 -3.45
N ARG A 95 5.21 -12.44 -3.31
CA ARG A 95 6.19 -12.42 -4.39
C ARG A 95 6.05 -13.72 -5.19
N GLU A 96 6.33 -13.69 -6.49
CA GLU A 96 6.16 -14.88 -7.36
C GLU A 96 7.02 -16.08 -6.94
N ASP A 97 8.15 -15.83 -6.26
CA ASP A 97 9.06 -16.81 -5.68
C ASP A 97 8.59 -17.36 -4.31
N GLY A 98 7.43 -16.91 -3.81
CA GLY A 98 6.89 -17.28 -2.50
C GLY A 98 7.60 -16.61 -1.31
N ALA A 99 8.60 -15.76 -1.56
CA ALA A 99 9.31 -15.04 -0.52
C ALA A 99 8.50 -13.85 0.03
N ARG A 100 8.87 -13.40 1.23
CA ARG A 100 8.33 -12.16 1.81
C ARG A 100 8.85 -10.96 1.02
N LEU A 101 8.07 -9.87 1.00
CA LEU A 101 8.49 -8.64 0.34
C LEU A 101 9.69 -8.02 1.07
N GLY A 102 10.71 -7.62 0.32
CA GLY A 102 11.78 -6.78 0.83
C GLY A 102 11.42 -5.29 0.81
N TRP A 103 12.19 -4.46 1.51
CA TRP A 103 12.03 -3.00 1.46
C TRP A 103 12.20 -2.43 0.04
N SER A 104 13.03 -3.06 -0.79
CA SER A 104 13.18 -2.70 -2.20
C SER A 104 11.89 -2.93 -3.01
N ASP A 105 11.13 -3.98 -2.69
CA ASP A 105 9.83 -4.25 -3.32
C ASP A 105 8.76 -3.27 -2.83
N VAL A 106 8.79 -2.91 -1.54
CA VAL A 106 7.91 -1.88 -0.95
C VAL A 106 8.09 -0.53 -1.64
N ILE A 107 9.33 -0.06 -1.80
CA ILE A 107 9.60 1.24 -2.43
C ILE A 107 9.12 1.24 -3.88
N LYS A 108 9.35 0.14 -4.62
CA LYS A 108 8.85 0.02 -6.01
C LYS A 108 7.32 -0.01 -6.07
N ARG A 109 6.64 -0.71 -5.16
CA ARG A 109 5.17 -0.70 -5.07
C ARG A 109 4.63 0.68 -4.73
N LEU A 110 5.24 1.39 -3.77
CA LEU A 110 4.86 2.76 -3.43
C LEU A 110 5.07 3.71 -4.60
N ALA A 111 6.22 3.65 -5.28
CA ALA A 111 6.49 4.46 -6.47
C ALA A 111 5.48 4.19 -7.59
N GLY A 112 5.19 2.91 -7.87
CA GLY A 112 4.19 2.52 -8.86
C GLY A 112 2.76 2.95 -8.50
N ALA A 113 2.40 2.89 -7.21
CA ALA A 113 1.12 3.38 -6.72
C ALA A 113 1.01 4.90 -6.84
N THR A 114 2.07 5.65 -6.49
CA THR A 114 2.13 7.11 -6.63
C THR A 114 2.00 7.55 -8.09
N VAL A 115 2.73 6.92 -9.02
CA VAL A 115 2.59 7.22 -10.46
C VAL A 115 1.17 6.93 -10.94
N SER A 116 0.57 5.83 -10.48
CA SER A 116 -0.81 5.48 -10.85
C SER A 116 -1.84 6.45 -10.29
N LEU A 117 -1.62 6.95 -9.07
CA LEU A 117 -2.48 7.96 -8.44
C LEU A 117 -2.37 9.32 -9.14
N VAL A 118 -1.13 9.75 -9.48
CA VAL A 118 -0.84 11.00 -10.20
C VAL A 118 -1.44 10.97 -11.61
N LEU A 119 -1.47 9.81 -12.27
CA LEU A 119 -2.16 9.62 -13.55
C LEU A 119 -3.68 9.39 -13.39
N ALA A 120 -4.32 10.01 -12.39
CA ALA A 120 -5.76 9.91 -12.14
C ALA A 120 -6.28 8.47 -12.03
N PHE A 121 -5.55 7.61 -11.30
CA PHE A 121 -5.80 6.17 -11.19
C PHE A 121 -5.57 5.36 -12.47
N ALA A 122 -5.13 5.92 -13.61
CA ALA A 122 -5.01 5.21 -14.90
C ALA A 122 -4.26 3.86 -14.85
N GLY A 123 -3.28 3.70 -13.94
CA GLY A 123 -2.59 2.43 -13.71
C GLY A 123 -3.48 1.30 -13.14
N TYR A 124 -4.57 1.65 -12.44
CA TYR A 124 -5.61 0.71 -12.01
C TYR A 124 -6.61 0.37 -13.13
N TRP A 125 -6.80 1.26 -14.10
CA TRP A 125 -7.64 0.98 -15.27
C TRP A 125 -7.01 -0.09 -16.17
N TRP A 126 -5.67 -0.23 -16.17
CA TRP A 126 -4.97 -1.32 -16.86
C TRP A 126 -5.34 -2.73 -16.36
N ILE A 127 -5.82 -2.85 -15.10
CA ILE A 127 -6.31 -4.13 -14.57
C ILE A 127 -7.56 -4.63 -15.31
N TRP A 128 -8.32 -3.72 -15.96
CA TRP A 128 -9.48 -4.08 -16.79
C TRP A 128 -9.08 -4.56 -18.20
N ILE A 129 -7.86 -4.29 -18.63
CA ILE A 129 -7.31 -4.71 -19.93
C ILE A 129 -6.44 -5.98 -19.77
N ASP A 130 -5.77 -6.15 -18.62
CA ASP A 130 -4.88 -7.29 -18.38
C ASP A 130 -5.65 -8.56 -17.94
N ARG A 131 -5.49 -9.63 -18.71
CA ARG A 131 -6.19 -10.93 -18.56
C ARG A 131 -5.86 -11.62 -17.23
N ASP A 132 -4.77 -11.22 -16.57
CA ASP A 132 -4.28 -11.75 -15.29
C ASP A 132 -4.67 -10.90 -14.06
N LYS A 133 -5.43 -9.79 -14.24
CA LYS A 133 -5.83 -8.84 -13.19
C LYS A 133 -4.65 -8.26 -12.39
N LEU A 134 -3.52 -8.04 -13.06
CA LEU A 134 -2.32 -7.41 -12.51
C LEU A 134 -2.31 -5.93 -12.88
N ALA A 135 -1.94 -5.07 -11.94
CA ALA A 135 -1.61 -3.69 -12.29
C ALA A 135 -0.21 -3.66 -12.95
N TRP A 136 0.08 -2.71 -13.86
CA TRP A 136 1.40 -2.56 -14.52
C TRP A 136 2.55 -2.75 -13.52
N HIS A 137 2.42 -2.12 -12.36
CA HIS A 137 3.43 -2.07 -11.31
C HIS A 137 3.56 -3.38 -10.53
N ASP A 138 2.50 -4.20 -10.45
CA ASP A 138 2.55 -5.57 -9.92
C ASP A 138 3.38 -6.47 -10.88
N ARG A 139 3.20 -6.33 -12.20
CA ARG A 139 3.96 -7.08 -13.22
C ARG A 139 5.44 -6.71 -13.24
N TRP A 140 5.75 -5.43 -13.06
CA TRP A 140 7.15 -4.98 -13.00
C TRP A 140 7.86 -5.39 -11.70
N THR A 141 7.11 -5.53 -10.60
CA THR A 141 7.67 -5.97 -9.30
C THR A 141 7.62 -7.48 -9.08
N ARG A 142 7.06 -8.28 -10.00
CA ARG A 142 6.82 -9.72 -9.82
C ARG A 142 6.11 -10.03 -8.51
N THR A 143 5.11 -9.21 -8.18
CA THR A 143 4.27 -9.40 -6.99
C THR A 143 2.82 -9.58 -7.40
N ARG A 144 2.09 -10.43 -6.67
CA ARG A 144 0.66 -10.68 -6.89
C ARG A 144 -0.12 -10.47 -5.60
N VAL A 145 -1.36 -10.00 -5.72
CA VAL A 145 -2.29 -9.92 -4.60
C VAL A 145 -3.24 -11.10 -4.69
N VAL A 146 -3.16 -11.98 -3.70
CA VAL A 146 -3.96 -13.20 -3.59
C VAL A 146 -5.05 -13.04 -2.55
N VAL A 147 -6.12 -13.80 -2.70
CA VAL A 147 -7.20 -13.90 -1.71
C VAL A 147 -6.93 -15.09 -0.80
N LEU A 148 -6.87 -14.85 0.51
CA LEU A 148 -6.78 -15.92 1.50
C LEU A 148 -8.13 -16.64 1.69
N PRO A 149 -8.14 -17.97 1.88
CA PRO A 149 -9.36 -18.71 2.19
C PRO A 149 -9.99 -18.22 3.50
N LYS A 150 -11.32 -18.38 3.62
CA LYS A 150 -12.02 -18.11 4.88
C LYS A 150 -11.52 -19.15 5.89
N ARG A 151 -10.97 -18.72 7.04
CA ARG A 151 -10.72 -19.65 8.15
C ARG A 151 -12.06 -20.29 8.53
N ALA A 152 -12.09 -21.62 8.50
CA ALA A 152 -13.18 -22.42 9.04
C ALA A 152 -13.22 -22.27 10.57
#